data_AF-E9ALW5-F1
#
_entry.id   AF-E9ALW5-F1
#
_cell.length_a   1.000
_cell.length_b   1.000
_cell.length_c   1.000
_cell.angle_alpha   90.00
_cell.angle_beta   90.00
_cell.angle_gamma   90.00
#
_symmetry.space_group_name_H-M   'P 1'
#
loop_
_entity.id
_entity.type
_entity.pdbx_description
1 polymer ?
#
loop_
_entity_poly.entity_id
_entity_poly.type
_entity_poly.pdbx_seq_one_letter_code
_entity_poly.pdbx_strand_id
1 'polypeptide(L)'
;MSARPSVSVYSASSDSVVGTCPLPAVFTAPIRNDIVQFVHTNMAKNSRQAYAVNRLSGMNHSAHSWGTGRAVARIPRISGGGTSTSGAGAFGNMCRGGRMFAPTKIFRRWHRKINLHQKRFAVVSALAASSVPSLVMSRGHKISNVPEVPLVVEDSIQGYEKTKEAMAFLKAIAAIDDVNRVNDSREIRAGRGKMRNRRYVARRGPMLVMPNNKGTRAFRNIFGLDLANVSALNLLHLAPGGHVGRFVIWTKSAFEQLDSIFGTFTEASAVKKGFTLPAPMLTNTDVTRIMQSEEVRRVLKPKKLQPKKASRYQKPTNGIKNRRLRLRLNPYVKRETAAAKGMRNVANRDARRKAKMARVTKAKKSATKSAKL
;
A
#
# COMPACT_ATOMS: atom_id res chain seq x y z
N MET A 1 -8.85 17.17 -15.51
CA MET A 1 -9.72 15.98 -15.59
C MET A 1 -9.34 15.17 -16.82
N SER A 2 -9.15 13.85 -16.69
CA SER A 2 -8.81 12.93 -17.79
C SER A 2 -9.98 12.01 -18.17
N ALA A 3 -11.19 12.33 -17.71
CA ALA A 3 -12.37 11.53 -17.99
C ALA A 3 -12.99 11.97 -19.31
N ARG A 4 -13.31 11.02 -20.19
CA ARG A 4 -14.06 11.29 -21.42
C ARG A 4 -15.49 11.68 -21.07
N PRO A 5 -16.09 12.67 -21.74
CA PRO A 5 -17.46 13.11 -21.44
C PRO A 5 -18.51 12.05 -21.80
N SER A 6 -18.22 11.18 -22.76
CA SER A 6 -19.08 10.08 -23.19
C SER A 6 -18.30 8.77 -23.36
N VAL A 7 -19.03 7.67 -23.36
CA VAL A 7 -18.53 6.30 -23.60
C VAL A 7 -19.33 5.63 -24.70
N SER A 8 -18.71 4.71 -25.43
CA SER A 8 -19.37 3.96 -26.49
C SER A 8 -20.11 2.76 -25.91
N VAL A 9 -21.23 2.39 -26.53
CA VAL A 9 -22.01 1.20 -26.20
C VAL A 9 -21.72 0.17 -27.26
N TYR A 10 -21.14 -0.96 -26.87
CA TYR A 10 -20.74 -2.02 -27.79
C TYR A 10 -21.86 -3.05 -27.99
N SER A 11 -21.93 -3.58 -29.21
CA SER A 11 -22.80 -4.70 -29.58
C SER A 11 -22.44 -5.95 -28.77
N ALA A 12 -23.43 -6.81 -28.52
CA ALA A 12 -23.22 -8.06 -27.81
C ALA A 12 -22.56 -9.15 -28.69
N SER A 13 -22.65 -9.05 -30.02
CA SER A 13 -22.26 -10.11 -30.95
C SER A 13 -21.15 -9.73 -31.92
N SER A 14 -20.98 -8.43 -32.19
CA SER A 14 -20.05 -7.89 -33.18
C SER A 14 -19.10 -6.87 -32.57
N ASP A 15 -17.93 -6.70 -33.16
CA ASP A 15 -16.99 -5.61 -32.82
C ASP A 15 -17.47 -4.29 -33.45
N SER A 16 -18.61 -3.82 -32.98
CA SER A 16 -19.24 -2.59 -33.46
C SER A 16 -19.91 -1.83 -32.32
N VAL A 17 -20.01 -0.51 -32.50
CA VAL A 17 -20.67 0.39 -31.56
C VAL A 17 -22.14 0.54 -31.98
N VAL A 18 -23.06 0.37 -31.04
CA VAL A 18 -24.52 0.49 -31.23
C VAL A 18 -25.09 1.81 -30.69
N GLY A 19 -24.30 2.56 -29.91
CA GLY A 19 -24.71 3.85 -29.38
C GLY A 19 -23.67 4.48 -28.47
N THR A 20 -24.06 5.52 -27.73
CA THR A 20 -23.21 6.19 -26.74
C THR A 20 -23.98 6.49 -25.47
N CYS A 21 -23.28 6.60 -24.34
CA CYS A 21 -23.79 7.11 -23.07
C CYS A 21 -22.97 8.33 -22.64
N PRO A 22 -23.56 9.35 -22.00
CA PRO A 22 -22.78 10.26 -21.18
C PRO A 22 -22.11 9.49 -20.04
N LEU A 23 -20.89 9.85 -19.66
CA LEU A 23 -20.19 9.22 -18.53
C LEU A 23 -20.79 9.72 -17.21
N PRO A 24 -21.34 8.83 -16.35
CA PRO A 24 -21.91 9.23 -15.06
C PRO A 24 -20.88 9.91 -14.15
N ALA A 25 -21.30 10.90 -13.38
CA ALA A 25 -20.42 11.73 -12.56
C ALA A 25 -19.62 10.91 -11.53
N VAL A 26 -20.18 9.77 -11.10
CA VAL A 26 -19.55 8.84 -10.15
C VAL A 26 -18.18 8.34 -10.59
N PHE A 27 -17.90 8.27 -11.90
CA PHE A 27 -16.59 7.84 -12.41
C PHE A 27 -15.51 8.91 -12.33
N THR A 28 -15.90 10.17 -12.08
CA THR A 28 -14.99 11.31 -11.86
C THR A 28 -14.82 11.67 -10.38
N ALA A 29 -15.53 10.96 -9.50
CA ALA A 29 -15.44 11.15 -8.06
C ALA A 29 -14.04 10.81 -7.52
N PRO A 30 -13.63 11.38 -6.37
CA PRO A 30 -12.29 11.17 -5.83
C PRO A 30 -12.06 9.71 -5.42
N ILE A 31 -10.91 9.16 -5.85
CA ILE A 31 -10.48 7.80 -5.48
C ILE A 31 -9.74 7.86 -4.14
N ARG A 32 -10.31 7.23 -3.11
CA ARG A 32 -9.74 7.14 -1.75
C ARG A 32 -9.46 5.69 -1.36
N ASN A 33 -8.23 5.24 -1.61
CA ASN A 33 -7.78 3.88 -1.30
C ASN A 33 -7.80 3.57 0.21
N ASP A 34 -7.48 4.55 1.05
CA ASP A 34 -7.52 4.49 2.52
C ASP A 34 -8.93 4.19 3.05
N ILE A 35 -9.94 4.91 2.55
CA ILE A 35 -11.34 4.72 2.92
C ILE A 35 -11.86 3.38 2.43
N VAL A 36 -11.52 3.00 1.19
CA VAL A 36 -11.88 1.67 0.66
C VAL A 36 -11.30 0.56 1.52
N GLN A 37 -10.01 0.64 1.88
CA GLN A 37 -9.35 -0.36 2.73
C GLN A 37 -9.99 -0.42 4.12
N PHE A 38 -10.27 0.73 4.73
CA PHE A 38 -10.92 0.81 6.04
C PHE A 38 -12.31 0.18 6.04
N VAL A 39 -13.15 0.55 5.06
CA VAL A 39 -14.52 0.05 4.96
C VAL A 39 -14.52 -1.43 4.61
N HIS A 40 -13.71 -1.88 3.64
CA HIS A 40 -13.58 -3.28 3.27
C HIS A 40 -13.18 -4.15 4.47
N THR A 41 -12.15 -3.73 5.22
CA THR A 41 -11.64 -4.45 6.39
C THR A 41 -12.71 -4.61 7.47
N ASN A 42 -13.53 -3.59 7.71
CA ASN A 42 -14.58 -3.65 8.73
C ASN A 42 -15.84 -4.36 8.23
N MET A 43 -16.19 -4.22 6.95
CA MET A 43 -17.36 -4.86 6.35
C MET A 43 -17.17 -6.37 6.23
N ALA A 44 -15.97 -6.82 5.85
CA ALA A 44 -15.63 -8.25 5.74
C ALA A 44 -15.72 -9.00 7.08
N LYS A 45 -15.66 -8.29 8.22
CA LYS A 45 -15.85 -8.90 9.55
C LYS A 45 -17.31 -9.28 9.82
N ASN A 46 -18.27 -8.73 9.07
CA ASN A 46 -19.70 -8.92 9.34
C ASN A 46 -20.26 -10.21 8.73
N SER A 47 -19.59 -10.82 7.76
CA SER A 47 -19.96 -12.15 7.22
C SER A 47 -19.29 -13.31 7.96
N ARG A 48 -18.73 -13.05 9.16
CA ARG A 48 -17.96 -14.02 9.93
C ARG A 48 -18.81 -14.64 11.04
N GLN A 49 -18.96 -15.96 11.00
CA GLN A 49 -19.59 -16.74 12.07
C GLN A 49 -18.72 -16.77 13.34
N ALA A 50 -19.36 -16.67 14.51
CA ALA A 50 -18.70 -16.78 15.80
C ALA A 50 -18.15 -18.20 16.03
N TYR A 51 -17.08 -18.29 16.81
CA TYR A 51 -16.53 -19.56 17.29
C TYR A 51 -16.11 -19.43 18.76
N ALA A 52 -16.28 -20.49 19.53
CA ALA A 52 -15.86 -20.59 20.92
C ALA A 52 -15.52 -22.05 21.27
N VAL A 53 -14.65 -22.26 22.26
CA VAL A 53 -14.47 -23.57 22.90
C VAL A 53 -15.61 -23.83 23.88
N ASN A 54 -15.92 -25.10 24.15
CA ASN A 54 -16.91 -25.43 25.18
C ASN A 54 -16.42 -24.94 26.55
N ARG A 55 -17.32 -24.35 27.35
CA ARG A 55 -17.03 -23.78 28.67
C ARG A 55 -16.50 -24.80 29.68
N LEU A 56 -16.85 -26.08 29.51
CA LEU A 56 -16.42 -27.17 30.40
C LEU A 56 -15.13 -27.87 29.96
N SER A 57 -14.59 -27.53 28.78
CA SER A 57 -13.38 -28.18 28.24
C SER A 57 -12.17 -28.02 29.15
N GLY A 58 -11.57 -29.14 29.55
CA GLY A 58 -10.39 -29.17 30.40
C GLY A 58 -10.65 -28.80 31.87
N MET A 59 -11.91 -28.62 32.26
CA MET A 59 -12.35 -28.32 33.64
C MET A 59 -13.27 -29.40 34.23
N ASN A 60 -13.65 -30.43 33.46
CA ASN A 60 -14.59 -31.46 33.88
C ASN A 60 -13.90 -32.65 34.59
N HIS A 61 -12.99 -32.37 35.51
CA HIS A 61 -12.29 -33.38 36.31
C HIS A 61 -12.43 -33.05 37.80
N SER A 62 -12.37 -34.05 38.68
CA SER A 62 -12.15 -33.83 40.11
C SER A 62 -10.64 -33.74 40.36
N ALA A 63 -10.12 -32.53 40.52
CA ALA A 63 -8.69 -32.30 40.72
C ALA A 63 -8.42 -31.27 41.82
N HIS A 64 -7.54 -31.61 42.74
CA HIS A 64 -7.12 -30.76 43.86
C HIS A 64 -5.60 -30.72 43.95
N SER A 65 -5.04 -29.62 44.43
CA SER A 65 -3.59 -29.58 44.65
C SER A 65 -3.24 -30.44 45.87
N TRP A 66 -2.15 -31.20 45.79
CA TRP A 66 -1.63 -31.95 46.93
C TRP A 66 -0.93 -31.06 47.97
N GLY A 67 -0.89 -29.75 47.76
CA GLY A 67 -0.25 -28.81 48.68
C GLY A 67 1.27 -28.93 48.68
N THR A 68 1.87 -28.65 49.82
CA THR A 68 3.31 -28.75 50.09
C THR A 68 3.64 -30.08 50.79
N GLY A 69 4.93 -30.41 50.92
CA GLY A 69 5.36 -31.63 51.64
C GLY A 69 5.54 -32.88 50.77
N ARG A 70 5.42 -32.73 49.44
CA ARG A 70 5.76 -33.76 48.44
C ARG A 70 6.72 -33.16 47.41
N ALA A 71 7.60 -33.97 46.81
CA ALA A 71 8.52 -33.55 45.76
C ALA A 71 7.80 -33.34 44.40
N VAL A 72 6.74 -32.54 44.39
CA VAL A 72 5.92 -32.24 43.21
C VAL A 72 5.53 -30.76 43.19
N ALA A 73 5.34 -30.20 41.98
CA ALA A 73 4.85 -28.83 41.83
C ALA A 73 3.42 -28.66 42.40
N ARG A 74 3.14 -27.46 42.93
CA ARG A 74 1.84 -27.05 43.51
C ARG A 74 0.79 -26.75 42.42
N ILE A 75 0.37 -27.79 41.73
CA ILE A 75 -0.71 -27.74 40.73
C ILE A 75 -1.86 -28.67 41.14
N PRO A 76 -3.11 -28.41 40.72
CA PRO A 76 -4.20 -29.37 40.87
C PRO A 76 -3.86 -30.69 40.15
N ARG A 77 -4.14 -31.82 40.80
CA ARG A 77 -3.90 -33.17 40.28
C ARG A 77 -5.18 -33.99 40.33
N ILE A 78 -5.39 -34.82 39.32
CA ILE A 78 -6.57 -35.69 39.19
C ILE A 78 -6.63 -36.66 40.39
N SER A 79 -7.80 -36.76 41.03
CA SER A 79 -8.05 -37.66 42.15
C SER A 79 -8.12 -39.14 41.73
N GLY A 80 -8.11 -40.05 42.71
CA GLY A 80 -8.24 -41.50 42.49
C GLY A 80 -6.90 -42.23 42.27
N GLY A 81 -6.97 -43.48 41.81
CA GLY A 81 -5.84 -44.39 41.58
C GLY A 81 -6.20 -45.47 40.55
N GLY A 82 -5.22 -46.29 40.14
CA GLY A 82 -5.45 -47.43 39.23
C GLY A 82 -5.57 -47.09 37.74
N THR A 83 -5.37 -45.82 37.37
CA THR A 83 -5.35 -45.36 35.97
C THR A 83 -4.16 -44.45 35.71
N SER A 84 -3.65 -44.44 34.47
CA SER A 84 -2.49 -43.64 34.06
C SER A 84 -2.69 -42.14 34.22
N THR A 85 -3.94 -41.66 34.29
CA THR A 85 -4.23 -40.24 34.51
C THR A 85 -4.31 -39.84 35.98
N SER A 86 -4.37 -40.80 36.91
CA SER A 86 -4.47 -40.50 38.34
C SER A 86 -3.18 -39.82 38.85
N GLY A 87 -3.31 -38.74 39.62
CA GLY A 87 -2.17 -37.92 40.06
C GLY A 87 -1.53 -37.01 38.99
N ALA A 88 -1.99 -37.05 37.73
CA ALA A 88 -1.53 -36.14 36.68
C ALA A 88 -2.02 -34.71 36.90
N GLY A 89 -1.27 -33.72 36.43
CA GLY A 89 -1.62 -32.30 36.57
C GLY A 89 -2.83 -31.88 35.71
N ALA A 90 -3.72 -31.05 36.26
CA ALA A 90 -4.95 -30.59 35.64
C ALA A 90 -5.19 -29.08 35.88
N PHE A 91 -6.25 -28.53 35.27
CA PHE A 91 -6.75 -27.15 35.45
C PHE A 91 -5.77 -25.99 35.15
N GLY A 92 -4.59 -26.30 34.60
CA GLY A 92 -3.62 -25.33 34.10
C GLY A 92 -3.59 -25.27 32.57
N ASN A 93 -3.23 -24.10 32.02
CA ASN A 93 -2.98 -23.92 30.59
C ASN A 93 -1.72 -24.64 30.09
N MET A 94 -0.78 -24.93 30.99
CA MET A 94 0.41 -25.73 30.73
C MET A 94 0.16 -27.24 30.84
N CYS A 95 -0.98 -27.66 31.42
CA CYS A 95 -1.28 -29.07 31.63
C CYS A 95 -1.92 -29.68 30.38
N ARG A 96 -1.43 -30.85 29.94
CA ARG A 96 -2.06 -31.65 28.88
C ARG A 96 -3.46 -32.06 29.30
N GLY A 97 -4.46 -31.86 28.43
CA GLY A 97 -5.87 -32.14 28.74
C GLY A 97 -6.54 -31.13 29.69
N GLY A 98 -5.80 -30.13 30.17
CA GLY A 98 -6.32 -28.99 30.92
C GLY A 98 -6.98 -27.94 30.02
N ARG A 99 -7.58 -26.91 30.63
CA ARG A 99 -8.19 -25.80 29.89
C ARG A 99 -7.13 -24.88 29.29
N MET A 100 -7.45 -24.24 28.16
CA MET A 100 -6.58 -23.19 27.62
C MET A 100 -6.65 -21.88 28.42
N PHE A 101 -5.62 -21.05 28.30
CA PHE A 101 -5.65 -19.66 28.78
C PHE A 101 -6.64 -18.83 27.96
N ALA A 102 -7.39 -17.95 28.64
CA ALA A 102 -8.39 -17.05 28.04
C ALA A 102 -9.28 -17.74 26.99
N PRO A 103 -10.09 -18.75 27.38
CA PRO A 103 -10.90 -19.52 26.44
C PRO A 103 -11.82 -18.59 25.64
N THR A 104 -11.90 -18.84 24.33
CA THR A 104 -12.65 -18.00 23.41
C THR A 104 -14.14 -17.94 23.79
N LYS A 105 -14.72 -16.75 23.66
CA LYS A 105 -16.11 -16.47 24.04
C LYS A 105 -16.94 -16.04 22.85
N ILE A 106 -18.21 -16.46 22.85
CA ILE A 106 -19.17 -16.13 21.79
C ILE A 106 -19.44 -14.62 21.70
N PHE A 107 -19.41 -13.91 22.84
CA PHE A 107 -19.67 -12.47 22.94
C PHE A 107 -18.48 -11.57 22.55
N ARG A 108 -17.43 -12.13 21.92
CA ARG A 108 -16.38 -11.31 21.29
C ARG A 108 -17.04 -10.33 20.31
N ARG A 109 -16.52 -9.10 20.20
CA ARG A 109 -17.01 -8.14 19.19
C ARG A 109 -16.62 -8.62 17.78
N TRP A 110 -17.48 -9.42 17.14
CA TRP A 110 -17.27 -9.97 15.80
C TRP A 110 -17.53 -8.93 14.72
N HIS A 111 -18.71 -8.32 14.77
CA HIS A 111 -19.23 -7.36 13.81
C HIS A 111 -18.65 -5.95 14.02
N ARG A 112 -18.65 -5.13 12.97
CA ARG A 112 -18.26 -3.72 12.99
C ARG A 112 -19.30 -2.89 12.27
N LYS A 113 -19.81 -1.86 12.96
CA LYS A 113 -20.60 -0.80 12.35
C LYS A 113 -19.69 0.18 11.61
N ILE A 114 -20.17 0.71 10.50
CA ILE A 114 -19.48 1.67 9.64
C ILE A 114 -20.50 2.73 9.25
N ASN A 115 -20.09 3.99 9.28
CA ASN A 115 -20.96 5.11 8.93
C ASN A 115 -21.51 4.95 7.51
N LEU A 116 -22.79 5.28 7.33
CA LEU A 116 -23.48 5.08 6.05
C LEU A 116 -22.83 5.89 4.94
N HIS A 117 -22.50 7.16 5.19
CA HIS A 117 -21.82 8.02 4.23
C HIS A 117 -20.44 7.47 3.83
N GLN A 118 -19.67 6.96 4.79
CA GLN A 118 -18.36 6.36 4.52
C GLN A 118 -18.46 5.08 3.68
N LYS A 119 -19.49 4.25 3.90
CA LYS A 119 -19.78 3.09 3.03
C LYS A 119 -20.11 3.53 1.60
N ARG A 120 -20.95 4.55 1.44
CA ARG A 120 -21.32 5.09 0.13
C ARG A 120 -20.10 5.64 -0.59
N PHE A 121 -19.27 6.43 0.09
CA PHE A 121 -18.05 6.99 -0.49
C PHE A 121 -17.04 5.91 -0.90
N ALA A 122 -16.86 4.86 -0.08
CA ALA A 122 -15.98 3.75 -0.47
C ALA A 122 -16.44 3.04 -1.76
N VAL A 123 -17.76 2.85 -1.93
CA VAL A 123 -18.32 2.29 -3.17
C VAL A 123 -18.06 3.21 -4.34
N VAL A 124 -18.30 4.52 -4.18
CA VAL A 124 -18.04 5.54 -5.21
C VAL A 124 -16.56 5.55 -5.60
N SER A 125 -15.63 5.59 -4.65
CA SER A 125 -14.19 5.56 -4.95
C SER A 125 -13.74 4.27 -5.66
N ALA A 126 -14.31 3.12 -5.29
CA ALA A 126 -14.01 1.86 -5.96
C ALA A 126 -14.56 1.84 -7.40
N LEU A 127 -15.72 2.46 -7.62
CA LEU A 127 -16.35 2.61 -8.93
C LEU A 127 -15.56 3.55 -9.83
N ALA A 128 -15.16 4.72 -9.32
CA ALA A 128 -14.28 5.66 -10.02
C ALA A 128 -12.95 5.01 -10.40
N ALA A 129 -12.38 4.17 -9.54
CA ALA A 129 -11.15 3.45 -9.89
C ALA A 129 -11.34 2.40 -11.00
N SER A 130 -12.56 1.91 -11.24
CA SER A 130 -12.85 0.94 -12.31
C SER A 130 -12.89 1.57 -13.71
N SER A 131 -13.03 2.90 -13.81
CA SER A 131 -12.93 3.63 -15.09
C SER A 131 -11.49 3.95 -15.48
N VAL A 132 -10.51 3.77 -14.59
CA VAL A 132 -9.10 4.07 -14.84
C VAL A 132 -8.37 2.82 -15.32
N PRO A 133 -8.00 2.70 -16.62
CA PRO A 133 -7.41 1.48 -17.17
C PRO A 133 -6.13 1.06 -16.44
N SER A 134 -5.29 2.03 -16.06
CA SER A 134 -4.04 1.79 -15.35
C SER A 134 -4.27 1.12 -13.99
N LEU A 135 -5.31 1.51 -13.26
CA LEU A 135 -5.64 0.89 -11.98
C LEU A 135 -6.18 -0.53 -12.18
N VAL A 136 -7.04 -0.73 -13.17
CA VAL A 136 -7.59 -2.05 -13.51
C VAL A 136 -6.50 -3.03 -13.93
N MET A 137 -5.56 -2.59 -14.76
CA MET A 137 -4.42 -3.40 -15.20
C MET A 137 -3.44 -3.68 -14.05
N SER A 138 -3.12 -2.67 -13.21
CA SER A 138 -2.22 -2.85 -12.06
C SER A 138 -2.78 -3.82 -11.00
N ARG A 139 -4.11 -3.98 -10.94
CA ARG A 139 -4.77 -4.98 -10.10
C ARG A 139 -4.57 -6.41 -10.62
N GLY A 140 -4.23 -6.58 -11.90
CA GLY A 140 -3.93 -7.86 -12.54
C GLY A 140 -5.07 -8.42 -13.40
N HIS A 141 -6.00 -7.59 -13.85
CA HIS A 141 -6.97 -7.98 -14.89
C HIS A 141 -6.31 -7.95 -16.28
N LYS A 142 -6.63 -8.93 -17.13
CA LYS A 142 -6.21 -8.95 -18.53
C LYS A 142 -7.21 -8.14 -19.38
N ILE A 143 -6.89 -6.88 -19.66
CA ILE A 143 -7.76 -5.96 -20.41
C ILE A 143 -7.11 -5.39 -21.68
N SER A 144 -5.99 -5.97 -22.13
CA SER A 144 -5.22 -5.42 -23.27
C SER A 144 -6.00 -5.37 -24.58
N ASN A 145 -6.93 -6.31 -24.78
CA ASN A 145 -7.76 -6.42 -25.97
C ASN A 145 -9.15 -5.79 -25.80
N VAL A 146 -9.47 -5.28 -24.59
CA VAL A 146 -10.79 -4.72 -24.31
C VAL A 146 -10.93 -3.39 -25.06
N PRO A 147 -12.03 -3.16 -25.80
CA PRO A 147 -12.17 -1.97 -26.66
C PRO A 147 -12.13 -0.65 -25.88
N GLU A 148 -12.78 -0.63 -24.71
CA GLU A 148 -13.00 0.60 -23.94
C GLU A 148 -13.12 0.31 -22.44
N VAL A 149 -12.66 1.26 -21.61
CA VAL A 149 -12.86 1.26 -20.15
C VAL A 149 -13.41 2.63 -19.72
N PRO A 150 -14.55 2.70 -19.00
CA PRO A 150 -15.48 1.61 -18.65
C PRO A 150 -16.07 0.90 -19.87
N LEU A 151 -16.22 -0.43 -19.78
CA LEU A 151 -16.82 -1.22 -20.85
C LEU A 151 -18.34 -1.23 -20.69
N VAL A 152 -19.06 -0.73 -21.69
CA VAL A 152 -20.54 -0.72 -21.73
C VAL A 152 -21.02 -1.53 -22.93
N VAL A 153 -21.97 -2.43 -22.69
CA VAL A 153 -22.57 -3.31 -23.70
C VAL A 153 -24.08 -3.14 -23.71
N GLU A 154 -24.72 -3.44 -24.83
CA GLU A 154 -26.19 -3.41 -24.95
C GLU A 154 -26.90 -4.39 -24.00
N ASP A 155 -28.21 -4.16 -23.78
CA ASP A 155 -29.01 -4.96 -22.85
C ASP A 155 -29.44 -6.33 -23.41
N SER A 156 -29.20 -6.61 -24.70
CA SER A 156 -29.53 -7.88 -25.38
C SER A 156 -28.98 -9.10 -24.64
N ILE A 157 -27.81 -8.96 -24.00
CA ILE A 157 -27.18 -10.04 -23.23
C ILE A 157 -28.03 -10.53 -22.06
N GLN A 158 -28.97 -9.71 -21.57
CA GLN A 158 -29.88 -10.09 -20.50
C GLN A 158 -30.88 -11.17 -20.95
N GLY A 159 -31.14 -11.29 -22.26
CA GLY A 159 -32.01 -12.31 -22.84
C GLY A 159 -31.37 -13.68 -23.01
N TYR A 160 -30.05 -13.81 -22.81
CA TYR A 160 -29.35 -15.07 -23.04
C TYR A 160 -29.82 -16.18 -22.09
N GLU A 161 -30.12 -17.33 -22.67
CA GLU A 161 -30.58 -18.50 -21.92
C GLU A 161 -29.52 -19.58 -21.77
N LYS A 162 -28.54 -19.62 -22.69
CA LYS A 162 -27.53 -20.68 -22.77
C LYS A 162 -26.14 -20.14 -22.47
N THR A 163 -25.37 -20.89 -21.69
CA THR A 163 -23.99 -20.50 -21.33
C THR A 163 -23.04 -20.45 -22.53
N LYS A 164 -23.28 -21.26 -23.58
CA LYS A 164 -22.51 -21.19 -24.83
C LYS A 164 -22.56 -19.81 -25.50
N GLU A 165 -23.72 -19.16 -25.42
CA GLU A 165 -23.97 -17.84 -25.99
C GLU A 165 -23.28 -16.76 -25.15
N ALA A 166 -23.39 -16.84 -23.82
CA ALA A 166 -22.67 -15.97 -22.90
C ALA A 166 -21.13 -16.08 -23.05
N MET A 167 -20.60 -17.27 -23.33
CA MET A 167 -19.17 -17.46 -23.63
C MET A 167 -18.76 -16.85 -24.97
N ALA A 168 -19.62 -16.95 -25.99
CA ALA A 168 -19.40 -16.31 -27.29
C ALA A 168 -19.35 -14.78 -27.14
N PHE A 169 -20.26 -14.20 -26.35
CA PHE A 169 -20.24 -12.78 -25.99
C PHE A 169 -18.93 -12.35 -25.32
N LEU A 170 -18.46 -13.08 -24.30
CA LEU A 170 -17.20 -12.74 -23.62
C LEU A 170 -15.99 -12.79 -24.57
N LYS A 171 -16.04 -13.67 -25.57
CA LYS A 171 -15.03 -13.75 -26.62
C LYS A 171 -15.11 -12.56 -27.58
N ALA A 172 -16.32 -12.20 -28.02
CA ALA A 172 -16.55 -11.07 -28.92
C ALA A 172 -16.11 -9.74 -28.29
N ILE A 173 -16.41 -9.52 -27.01
CA ILE A 173 -16.06 -8.29 -26.28
C ILE A 173 -14.64 -8.31 -25.68
N ALA A 174 -13.84 -9.33 -26.02
CA ALA A 174 -12.47 -9.52 -25.56
C ALA A 174 -12.28 -9.57 -24.03
N ALA A 175 -13.34 -9.89 -23.26
CA ALA A 175 -13.28 -10.08 -21.81
C ALA A 175 -12.92 -11.53 -21.40
N ILE A 176 -12.89 -12.46 -22.36
CA ILE A 176 -12.61 -13.88 -22.13
C ILE A 176 -11.21 -14.14 -21.58
N ASP A 177 -10.23 -13.29 -21.91
CA ASP A 177 -8.85 -13.42 -21.44
C ASP A 177 -8.76 -13.38 -19.90
N ASP A 178 -9.60 -12.57 -19.28
CA ASP A 178 -9.65 -12.44 -17.82
C ASP A 178 -10.37 -13.63 -17.15
N VAL A 179 -11.33 -14.26 -17.85
CA VAL A 179 -11.95 -15.52 -17.40
C VAL A 179 -10.97 -16.69 -17.51
N ASN A 180 -10.23 -16.78 -18.61
CA ASN A 180 -9.17 -17.78 -18.79
C ASN A 180 -8.10 -17.66 -17.70
N ARG A 181 -7.68 -16.43 -17.35
CA ARG A 181 -6.80 -16.19 -16.20
C ARG A 181 -7.35 -16.76 -14.89
N VAL A 182 -8.66 -16.70 -14.66
CA VAL A 182 -9.27 -17.30 -13.47
C VAL A 182 -9.22 -18.82 -13.52
N ASN A 183 -9.53 -19.42 -14.67
CA ASN A 183 -9.44 -20.87 -14.89
C ASN A 183 -8.02 -21.40 -14.62
N ASP A 184 -7.00 -20.76 -15.19
CA ASP A 184 -5.60 -21.14 -15.00
C ASP A 184 -5.15 -21.02 -13.54
N SER A 185 -5.70 -20.05 -12.81
CA SER A 185 -5.34 -19.79 -11.41
C SER A 185 -6.01 -20.73 -10.39
N ARG A 186 -6.85 -21.67 -10.85
CA ARG A 186 -7.60 -22.55 -9.97
C ARG A 186 -6.67 -23.62 -9.38
N GLU A 187 -6.38 -23.50 -8.09
CA GLU A 187 -5.50 -24.42 -7.36
C GLU A 187 -6.12 -24.88 -6.04
N ILE A 188 -5.55 -25.94 -5.46
CA ILE A 188 -5.92 -26.39 -4.11
C ILE A 188 -5.33 -25.43 -3.08
N ARG A 189 -6.17 -24.95 -2.15
CA ARG A 189 -5.76 -24.06 -1.07
C ARG A 189 -4.70 -24.72 -0.19
N ALA A 190 -3.56 -24.06 -0.05
CA ALA A 190 -2.53 -24.45 0.92
C ALA A 190 -3.02 -24.39 2.39
N GLY A 191 -2.44 -25.24 3.24
CA GLY A 191 -2.69 -25.26 4.68
C GLY A 191 -3.98 -25.94 5.13
N ARG A 192 -4.47 -25.61 6.34
CA ARG A 192 -5.63 -26.26 7.01
C ARG A 192 -6.98 -25.88 6.40
N GLY A 193 -7.04 -24.78 5.64
CA GLY A 193 -8.28 -24.27 5.06
C GLY A 193 -8.98 -25.26 4.14
N LYS A 194 -8.22 -26.11 3.41
CA LYS A 194 -8.77 -27.13 2.51
C LYS A 194 -9.64 -28.18 3.21
N MET A 195 -9.36 -28.47 4.48
CA MET A 195 -10.18 -29.36 5.33
C MET A 195 -11.43 -28.67 5.89
N ARG A 196 -11.54 -27.35 5.75
CA ARG A 196 -12.62 -26.52 6.31
C ARG A 196 -13.43 -25.88 5.18
N ASN A 197 -13.99 -26.71 4.30
CA ASN A 197 -14.89 -26.34 3.18
C ASN A 197 -14.37 -25.22 2.26
N ARG A 198 -13.05 -25.08 2.13
CA ARG A 198 -12.39 -24.05 1.31
C ARG A 198 -11.27 -24.67 0.49
N ARG A 199 -11.59 -25.79 -0.18
CA ARG A 199 -10.62 -26.64 -0.89
C ARG A 199 -9.92 -25.93 -2.04
N TYR A 200 -10.65 -25.18 -2.86
CA TYR A 200 -10.09 -24.49 -4.02
C TYR A 200 -10.00 -22.98 -3.80
N VAL A 201 -9.04 -22.35 -4.47
CA VAL A 201 -8.91 -20.90 -4.62
C VAL A 201 -8.74 -20.57 -6.09
N ALA A 202 -9.20 -19.38 -6.47
CA ALA A 202 -9.00 -18.82 -7.80
C ALA A 202 -8.97 -17.30 -7.68
N ARG A 203 -8.46 -16.64 -8.72
CA ARG A 203 -8.51 -15.18 -8.83
C ARG A 203 -9.96 -14.69 -9.04
N ARG A 204 -10.17 -13.39 -8.88
CA ARG A 204 -11.44 -12.73 -9.24
C ARG A 204 -11.31 -12.18 -10.66
N GLY A 205 -12.23 -12.57 -11.53
CA GLY A 205 -12.29 -12.11 -12.93
C GLY A 205 -13.22 -10.91 -13.10
N PRO A 206 -13.82 -10.74 -14.29
CA PRO A 206 -14.70 -9.63 -14.58
C PRO A 206 -15.96 -9.67 -13.69
N MET A 207 -16.52 -8.49 -13.42
CA MET A 207 -17.86 -8.36 -12.84
C MET A 207 -18.81 -7.88 -13.94
N LEU A 208 -19.89 -8.60 -14.18
CA LEU A 208 -20.97 -8.16 -15.05
C LEU A 208 -22.08 -7.52 -14.21
N VAL A 209 -22.35 -6.25 -14.44
CA VAL A 209 -23.39 -5.49 -13.74
C VAL A 209 -24.64 -5.42 -14.60
N MET A 210 -25.73 -5.98 -14.06
CA MET A 210 -27.06 -6.00 -14.63
C MET A 210 -27.92 -4.87 -14.04
N PRO A 211 -28.95 -4.40 -14.79
CA PRO A 211 -29.85 -3.35 -14.29
C PRO A 211 -30.76 -3.83 -13.17
N ASN A 212 -31.06 -5.13 -13.13
CA ASN A 212 -31.97 -5.77 -12.18
C ASN A 212 -31.57 -7.24 -11.97
N ASN A 213 -32.44 -8.03 -11.33
CA ASN A 213 -32.15 -9.42 -10.97
C ASN A 213 -32.44 -10.46 -12.07
N LYS A 214 -32.94 -10.05 -13.25
CA LYS A 214 -33.34 -10.95 -14.34
C LYS A 214 -32.17 -11.25 -15.29
N GLY A 215 -32.28 -12.29 -16.11
CA GLY A 215 -31.31 -12.57 -17.19
C GLY A 215 -29.95 -13.13 -16.74
N THR A 216 -29.86 -13.62 -15.51
CA THR A 216 -28.59 -14.12 -14.95
C THR A 216 -28.27 -15.57 -15.33
N ARG A 217 -29.25 -16.31 -15.85
CA ARG A 217 -29.19 -17.77 -16.05
C ARG A 217 -27.99 -18.20 -16.89
N ALA A 218 -27.76 -17.57 -18.05
CA ALA A 218 -26.68 -17.95 -18.96
C ALA A 218 -25.28 -17.76 -18.35
N PHE A 219 -25.11 -16.75 -17.51
CA PHE A 219 -23.81 -16.33 -16.97
C PHE A 219 -23.41 -17.02 -15.66
N ARG A 220 -24.38 -17.53 -14.87
CA ARG A 220 -24.14 -18.09 -13.53
C ARG A 220 -23.16 -19.28 -13.48
N ASN A 221 -23.03 -20.03 -14.58
CA ASN A 221 -22.18 -21.22 -14.63
C ASN A 221 -20.74 -20.93 -15.10
N ILE A 222 -20.44 -19.68 -15.51
CA ILE A 222 -19.11 -19.31 -15.99
C ILE A 222 -18.19 -19.10 -14.78
N PHE A 223 -17.21 -19.97 -14.61
CA PHE A 223 -16.25 -19.87 -13.51
C PHE A 223 -15.35 -18.64 -13.68
N GLY A 224 -15.46 -17.67 -12.77
CA GLY A 224 -14.65 -16.46 -12.75
C GLY A 224 -15.35 -15.18 -13.18
N LEU A 225 -16.54 -15.29 -13.77
CA LEU A 225 -17.43 -14.16 -14.01
C LEU A 225 -18.34 -13.96 -12.78
N ASP A 226 -18.23 -12.81 -12.13
CA ASP A 226 -19.14 -12.46 -11.03
C ASP A 226 -20.31 -11.62 -11.56
N LEU A 227 -21.50 -11.84 -11.04
CA LEU A 227 -22.70 -11.06 -11.35
C LEU A 227 -22.98 -10.04 -10.24
N ALA A 228 -23.48 -8.87 -10.62
CA ALA A 228 -23.94 -7.85 -9.71
C ALA A 228 -25.19 -7.15 -10.23
N ASN A 229 -26.02 -6.65 -9.31
CA ASN A 229 -27.10 -5.72 -9.62
C ASN A 229 -26.63 -4.30 -9.25
N VAL A 230 -26.79 -3.34 -10.16
CA VAL A 230 -26.39 -1.95 -9.96
C VAL A 230 -27.10 -1.26 -8.78
N SER A 231 -28.35 -1.64 -8.48
CA SER A 231 -29.08 -1.11 -7.32
C SER A 231 -28.44 -1.52 -5.97
N ALA A 232 -27.70 -2.63 -5.95
CA ALA A 232 -27.13 -3.24 -4.74
C ALA A 232 -25.64 -3.59 -4.88
N LEU A 233 -24.84 -2.62 -5.34
CA LEU A 233 -23.39 -2.79 -5.49
C LEU A 233 -22.70 -3.01 -4.14
N ASN A 234 -21.92 -4.09 -4.06
CA ASN A 234 -21.19 -4.48 -2.86
C ASN A 234 -19.70 -4.12 -2.96
N LEU A 235 -19.17 -3.38 -1.98
CA LEU A 235 -17.75 -3.03 -1.90
C LEU A 235 -16.84 -4.26 -1.86
N LEU A 236 -17.25 -5.34 -1.19
CA LEU A 236 -16.44 -6.57 -1.12
C LEU A 236 -16.24 -7.21 -2.50
N HIS A 237 -17.12 -6.91 -3.46
CA HIS A 237 -17.02 -7.41 -4.82
C HIS A 237 -16.39 -6.37 -5.74
N LEU A 238 -16.61 -5.06 -5.54
CA LEU A 238 -15.99 -3.99 -6.34
C LEU A 238 -14.51 -3.79 -6.03
N ALA A 239 -14.10 -3.96 -4.78
CA ALA A 239 -12.71 -3.87 -4.34
C ALA A 239 -12.30 -5.12 -3.53
N PRO A 240 -12.23 -6.31 -4.15
CA PRO A 240 -11.91 -7.54 -3.42
C PRO A 240 -10.50 -7.47 -2.83
N GLY A 241 -10.40 -7.68 -1.53
CA GLY A 241 -9.14 -7.55 -0.77
C GLY A 241 -8.85 -6.13 -0.30
N GLY A 242 -9.75 -5.16 -0.59
CA GLY A 242 -9.56 -3.74 -0.31
C GLY A 242 -8.72 -2.99 -1.36
N HIS A 243 -8.33 -3.68 -2.43
CA HIS A 243 -7.68 -3.09 -3.60
C HIS A 243 -8.73 -2.62 -4.61
N VAL A 244 -8.66 -1.35 -5.00
CA VAL A 244 -9.53 -0.72 -6.00
C VAL A 244 -9.18 -1.15 -7.44
N GLY A 245 -10.03 -0.79 -8.41
CA GLY A 245 -9.76 -1.04 -9.83
C GLY A 245 -10.13 -2.46 -10.27
N ARG A 246 -11.30 -2.97 -9.90
CA ARG A 246 -11.80 -4.21 -10.49
C ARG A 246 -12.30 -3.95 -11.92
N PHE A 247 -12.07 -4.91 -12.82
CA PHE A 247 -12.68 -4.86 -14.16
C PHE A 247 -14.18 -5.13 -14.08
N VAL A 248 -14.98 -4.20 -14.57
CA VAL A 248 -16.44 -4.23 -14.55
C VAL A 248 -16.98 -4.05 -15.96
N ILE A 249 -17.88 -4.93 -16.36
CA ILE A 249 -18.65 -4.90 -17.60
C ILE A 249 -20.04 -4.37 -17.25
N TRP A 250 -20.45 -3.29 -17.91
CA TRP A 250 -21.73 -2.64 -17.67
C TRP A 250 -22.71 -2.97 -18.78
N THR A 251 -23.92 -3.36 -18.41
CA THR A 251 -25.06 -3.26 -19.34
C THR A 251 -25.49 -1.81 -19.49
N LYS A 252 -26.00 -1.45 -20.67
CA LYS A 252 -26.41 -0.10 -21.05
C LYS A 252 -27.37 0.51 -20.02
N SER A 253 -28.46 -0.18 -19.72
CA SER A 253 -29.46 0.27 -18.75
C SER A 253 -28.93 0.32 -17.31
N ALA A 254 -27.95 -0.51 -16.95
CA ALA A 254 -27.28 -0.42 -15.65
C ALA A 254 -26.38 0.82 -15.55
N PHE A 255 -25.77 1.21 -16.67
CA PHE A 255 -24.87 2.35 -16.71
C PHE A 255 -25.63 3.67 -16.60
N GLU A 256 -26.76 3.82 -17.32
CA GLU A 256 -27.56 5.05 -17.33
C GLU A 256 -28.22 5.36 -15.98
N GLN A 257 -28.57 4.34 -15.20
CA GLN A 257 -29.17 4.56 -13.87
C GLN A 257 -28.17 4.95 -12.77
N LEU A 258 -26.86 4.98 -13.04
CA LEU A 258 -25.85 5.29 -12.02
C LEU A 258 -26.01 6.70 -11.43
N ASP A 259 -26.36 7.70 -12.24
CA ASP A 259 -26.59 9.06 -11.76
C ASP A 259 -27.86 9.14 -10.89
N SER A 260 -28.93 8.41 -11.20
CA SER A 260 -30.10 8.29 -10.31
C SER A 260 -29.74 7.63 -8.96
N ILE A 261 -28.85 6.65 -8.99
CA ILE A 261 -28.45 5.87 -7.81
C ILE A 261 -27.47 6.64 -6.89
N PHE A 262 -26.50 7.35 -7.46
CA PHE A 262 -25.42 8.02 -6.72
C PHE A 262 -25.47 9.55 -6.74
N GLY A 263 -26.26 10.16 -7.63
CA GLY A 263 -26.31 11.60 -7.83
C GLY A 263 -25.08 12.11 -8.56
N THR A 264 -25.02 13.42 -8.73
CA THR A 264 -23.85 14.13 -9.24
C THR A 264 -23.19 14.92 -8.09
N PHE A 265 -22.24 15.82 -8.41
CA PHE A 265 -21.64 16.69 -7.39
C PHE A 265 -22.62 17.77 -6.89
N THR A 266 -23.52 18.23 -7.76
CA THR A 266 -24.47 19.31 -7.48
C THR A 266 -25.90 18.79 -7.27
N GLU A 267 -26.25 17.66 -7.86
CA GLU A 267 -27.58 17.05 -7.76
C GLU A 267 -27.58 15.84 -6.84
N ALA A 268 -28.54 15.79 -5.92
CA ALA A 268 -28.69 14.68 -4.98
C ALA A 268 -29.30 13.44 -5.66
N SER A 269 -28.93 12.26 -5.17
CA SER A 269 -29.44 11.02 -5.75
C SER A 269 -30.88 10.71 -5.35
N ALA A 270 -31.63 10.11 -6.27
CA ALA A 270 -33.01 9.69 -6.05
C ALA A 270 -33.08 8.50 -5.07
N VAL A 271 -32.18 7.52 -5.22
CA VAL A 271 -32.20 6.29 -4.40
C VAL A 271 -31.64 6.50 -3.00
N LYS A 272 -30.59 7.33 -2.87
CA LYS A 272 -29.88 7.55 -1.60
C LYS A 272 -30.21 8.95 -1.09
N LYS A 273 -31.33 9.08 -0.38
CA LYS A 273 -31.80 10.34 0.22
C LYS A 273 -30.66 11.17 0.83
N GLY A 274 -30.53 12.41 0.35
CA GLY A 274 -29.56 13.41 0.82
C GLY A 274 -28.09 13.11 0.46
N PHE A 275 -27.83 12.21 -0.48
CA PHE A 275 -26.47 11.88 -0.92
C PHE A 275 -26.14 12.60 -2.23
N THR A 276 -25.10 13.43 -2.19
CA THR A 276 -24.38 13.95 -3.37
C THR A 276 -22.99 13.34 -3.41
N LEU A 277 -22.33 13.42 -4.57
CA LEU A 277 -20.94 12.96 -4.68
C LEU A 277 -20.02 13.86 -3.83
N PRO A 278 -19.07 13.29 -3.07
CA PRO A 278 -18.10 14.08 -2.33
C PRO A 278 -17.27 14.97 -3.24
N ALA A 279 -17.19 16.26 -2.89
CA ALA A 279 -16.43 17.24 -3.66
C ALA A 279 -14.94 16.85 -3.78
N PRO A 280 -14.32 17.06 -4.96
CA PRO A 280 -12.89 16.84 -5.11
C PRO A 280 -12.11 17.85 -4.27
N MET A 281 -11.12 17.39 -3.51
CA MET A 281 -10.23 18.28 -2.75
C MET A 281 -9.32 19.12 -3.68
N LEU A 282 -8.93 18.55 -4.83
CA LEU A 282 -8.18 19.24 -5.87
C LEU A 282 -8.94 19.10 -7.19
N THR A 283 -9.24 20.21 -7.86
CA THR A 283 -9.87 20.21 -9.19
C THR A 283 -8.94 19.61 -10.26
N ASN A 284 -7.65 19.97 -10.21
CA ASN A 284 -6.60 19.42 -11.06
C ASN A 284 -5.67 18.55 -10.21
N THR A 285 -5.74 17.23 -10.40
CA THR A 285 -4.93 16.25 -9.65
C THR A 285 -3.52 16.08 -10.21
N ASP A 286 -3.24 16.59 -11.41
CA ASP A 286 -1.90 16.58 -12.00
C ASP A 286 -1.04 17.72 -11.43
N VAL A 287 -0.52 17.48 -10.22
CA VAL A 287 0.35 18.42 -9.51
C VAL A 287 1.69 18.62 -10.21
N THR A 288 2.17 17.64 -10.99
CA THR A 288 3.42 17.74 -11.75
C THR A 288 3.29 18.77 -12.86
N ARG A 289 2.17 18.77 -13.59
CA ARG A 289 1.88 19.80 -14.59
C ARG A 289 1.82 21.20 -13.96
N ILE A 290 1.22 21.33 -12.77
CA ILE A 290 1.21 22.60 -12.03
C ILE A 290 2.64 23.02 -11.65
N MET A 291 3.47 22.10 -11.17
CA MET A 291 4.87 22.40 -10.83
C MET A 291 5.72 22.82 -12.05
N GLN A 292 5.36 22.33 -13.23
CA GLN A 292 6.07 22.59 -14.49
C GLN A 292 5.49 23.76 -15.28
N SER A 293 4.37 24.35 -14.86
CA SER A 293 3.75 25.46 -15.57
C SER A 293 4.58 26.73 -15.49
N GLU A 294 4.49 27.57 -16.52
CA GLU A 294 5.33 28.75 -16.66
C GLU A 294 5.09 29.77 -15.55
N GLU A 295 3.84 29.94 -15.11
CA GLU A 295 3.48 30.83 -14.01
C GLU A 295 4.10 30.41 -12.69
N VAL A 296 4.17 29.10 -12.39
CA VAL A 296 4.85 28.59 -11.20
C VAL A 296 6.37 28.67 -11.37
N ARG A 297 6.89 28.23 -12.51
CA ARG A 297 8.33 28.19 -12.78
C ARG A 297 8.97 29.57 -12.78
N ARG A 298 8.25 30.60 -13.25
CA ARG A 298 8.70 32.00 -13.29
C ARG A 298 9.02 32.58 -11.92
N VAL A 299 8.29 32.17 -10.88
CA VAL A 299 8.47 32.66 -9.51
C VAL A 299 9.41 31.80 -8.67
N LEU A 300 9.89 30.67 -9.20
CA LEU A 300 10.86 29.83 -8.51
C LEU A 300 12.20 30.55 -8.34
N LYS A 301 12.88 30.24 -7.23
CA LYS A 301 14.26 30.72 -7.02
C LYS A 301 15.15 30.22 -8.17
N PRO A 302 15.98 31.09 -8.76
CA PRO A 302 16.86 30.69 -9.84
C PRO A 302 17.84 29.62 -9.36
N LYS A 303 18.11 28.65 -10.22
CA LYS A 303 19.03 27.55 -9.91
C LYS A 303 20.43 28.11 -9.66
N LYS A 304 20.91 28.01 -8.42
CA LYS A 304 22.28 28.42 -8.06
C LYS A 304 23.31 27.56 -8.77
N LEU A 305 24.43 28.17 -9.17
CA LEU A 305 25.60 27.46 -9.68
C LEU A 305 26.08 26.46 -8.63
N GLN A 306 26.07 25.18 -9.00
CA GLN A 306 26.45 24.11 -8.09
C GLN A 306 27.98 24.06 -7.96
N PRO A 307 28.52 23.67 -6.79
CA PRO A 307 29.95 23.50 -6.64
C PRO A 307 30.47 22.42 -7.60
N LYS A 308 31.70 22.60 -8.09
CA LYS A 308 32.34 21.65 -9.00
C LYS A 308 32.37 20.25 -8.38
N LYS A 309 31.93 19.25 -9.15
CA LYS A 309 31.96 17.85 -8.75
C LYS A 309 33.39 17.39 -8.43
N ALA A 310 33.51 16.40 -7.54
CA ALA A 310 34.79 15.81 -7.23
C ALA A 310 35.38 15.08 -8.45
N SER A 311 36.71 15.10 -8.57
CA SER A 311 37.45 14.28 -9.53
C SER A 311 37.66 12.86 -9.01
N ARG A 312 38.02 11.91 -9.88
CA ARG A 312 38.51 10.58 -9.49
C ARG A 312 39.69 10.65 -8.51
N TYR A 313 40.53 11.67 -8.63
CA TYR A 313 41.61 11.92 -7.69
C TYR A 313 41.10 12.37 -6.32
N GLN A 314 41.61 11.73 -5.26
CA GLN A 314 41.28 12.06 -3.88
C GLN A 314 41.64 13.52 -3.56
N LYS A 315 40.72 14.23 -2.90
CA LYS A 315 40.99 15.58 -2.41
C LYS A 315 41.97 15.49 -1.25
N PRO A 316 42.97 16.39 -1.17
CA PRO A 316 43.91 16.37 -0.07
C PRO A 316 43.19 16.71 1.24
N THR A 317 43.43 15.93 2.29
CA THR A 317 42.83 16.10 3.63
C THR A 317 43.84 16.55 4.69
N ASN A 318 45.11 16.15 4.55
CA ASN A 318 46.18 16.53 5.49
C ASN A 318 46.83 17.87 5.10
N GLY A 319 46.60 18.91 5.91
CA GLY A 319 47.10 20.28 5.64
C GLY A 319 48.58 20.54 5.95
N ILE A 320 49.27 19.62 6.64
CA ILE A 320 50.67 19.82 7.08
C ILE A 320 51.64 19.13 6.12
N LYS A 321 51.33 17.87 5.74
CA LYS A 321 52.18 17.04 4.87
C LYS A 321 51.83 17.22 3.39
N ASN A 322 50.57 17.46 3.03
CA ASN A 322 50.19 17.59 1.62
C ASN A 322 50.52 18.98 1.07
N ARG A 323 51.46 19.05 0.11
CA ARG A 323 51.94 20.29 -0.49
C ARG A 323 50.82 21.19 -1.03
N ARG A 324 49.84 20.62 -1.74
CA ARG A 324 48.76 21.38 -2.40
C ARG A 324 47.80 21.99 -1.38
N LEU A 325 47.41 21.24 -0.35
CA LEU A 325 46.48 21.73 0.66
C LEU A 325 47.16 22.77 1.57
N ARG A 326 48.40 22.52 2.00
CA ARG A 326 49.18 23.47 2.81
C ARG A 326 49.28 24.83 2.14
N LEU A 327 49.56 24.83 0.83
CA LEU A 327 49.68 26.05 0.05
C LEU A 327 48.32 26.72 -0.20
N ARG A 328 47.25 25.94 -0.42
CA ARG A 328 45.90 26.47 -0.59
C ARG A 328 45.41 27.17 0.67
N LEU A 329 45.71 26.62 1.85
CA LEU A 329 45.31 27.19 3.14
C LEU A 329 46.16 28.41 3.51
N ASN A 330 47.47 28.37 3.26
CA ASN A 330 48.36 29.49 3.53
C ASN A 330 49.38 29.66 2.38
N PRO A 331 49.15 30.60 1.45
CA PRO A 331 50.07 30.90 0.36
C PRO A 331 51.47 31.36 0.81
N TYR A 332 51.57 32.01 1.96
CA TYR A 332 52.82 32.56 2.51
C TYR A 332 53.79 31.47 3.00
N VAL A 333 53.32 30.23 3.16
CA VAL A 333 54.16 29.10 3.57
C VAL A 333 55.34 28.84 2.64
N LYS A 334 55.26 29.25 1.36
CA LYS A 334 56.39 29.24 0.42
C LYS A 334 57.54 30.13 0.89
N ARG A 335 57.23 31.31 1.41
CA ARG A 335 58.21 32.27 1.93
C ARG A 335 58.77 31.81 3.26
N GLU A 336 57.92 31.34 4.17
CA GLU A 336 58.32 30.73 5.46
C GLU A 336 59.33 29.59 5.27
N THR A 337 59.02 28.65 4.37
CA THR A 337 59.92 27.52 4.11
C THR A 337 61.21 27.96 3.41
N ALA A 338 61.17 28.96 2.52
CA ALA A 338 62.36 29.53 1.91
C ALA A 338 63.25 30.25 2.94
N ALA A 339 62.66 31.04 3.84
CA ALA A 339 63.37 31.71 4.93
C ALA A 339 63.99 30.69 5.90
N ALA A 340 63.23 29.65 6.27
CA ALA A 340 63.72 28.58 7.14
C ALA A 340 64.86 27.76 6.52
N LYS A 341 64.92 27.62 5.19
CA LYS A 341 66.07 27.00 4.51
C LYS A 341 67.34 27.81 4.73
N GLY A 342 67.28 29.13 4.53
CA GLY A 342 68.40 30.03 4.80
C GLY A 342 68.85 30.01 6.26
N MET A 343 67.91 29.83 7.18
CA MET A 343 68.17 29.70 8.62
C MET A 343 68.82 28.38 9.03
N ARG A 344 68.50 27.28 8.33
CA ARG A 344 69.05 25.94 8.60
C ARG A 344 70.38 25.68 7.90
N ASN A 345 70.73 26.48 6.89
CA ASN A 345 72.01 26.38 6.20
C ASN A 345 73.16 26.55 7.21
N VAL A 346 74.05 25.55 7.27
CA VAL A 346 75.14 25.47 8.25
C VAL A 346 76.06 26.69 8.16
N ALA A 347 76.40 27.14 6.95
CA ALA A 347 77.23 28.33 6.75
C ALA A 347 76.59 29.58 7.37
N ASN A 348 75.31 29.82 7.07
CA ASN A 348 74.57 30.96 7.62
C ASN A 348 74.39 30.85 9.13
N ARG A 349 74.11 29.64 9.64
CA ARG A 349 73.89 29.37 11.07
C ARG A 349 75.16 29.60 11.88
N ASP A 350 76.30 29.12 11.41
CA ASP A 350 77.56 29.21 12.14
C ASP A 350 78.09 30.65 12.13
N ALA A 351 78.02 31.34 10.99
CA ALA A 351 78.30 32.78 10.89
C ALA A 351 77.38 33.60 11.82
N ARG A 352 76.08 33.29 11.84
CA ARG A 352 75.12 33.96 12.73
C ARG A 352 75.36 33.64 14.20
N ARG A 353 75.70 32.40 14.56
CA ARG A 353 76.01 32.01 15.96
C ARG A 353 77.25 32.76 16.43
N LYS A 354 78.31 32.83 15.61
CA LYS A 354 79.52 33.59 15.90
C LYS A 354 79.20 35.07 16.13
N ALA A 355 78.45 35.69 15.21
CA ALA A 355 78.02 37.09 15.34
C ALA A 355 77.11 37.32 16.55
N LYS A 356 76.18 36.40 16.85
CA LYS A 356 75.27 36.48 18.01
C LYS A 356 76.06 36.39 19.31
N MET A 357 76.99 35.43 19.43
CA MET A 357 77.85 35.30 20.60
C MET A 357 78.68 36.57 20.80
N ALA A 358 79.30 37.11 19.76
CA ALA A 358 80.06 38.36 19.84
C ALA A 358 79.18 39.56 20.26
N ARG A 359 77.97 39.69 19.71
CA ARG A 359 77.02 40.76 20.09
C ARG A 359 76.58 40.62 21.54
N VAL A 360 76.23 39.42 21.97
CA VAL A 360 75.78 39.15 23.34
C VAL A 360 76.91 39.33 24.34
N THR A 361 78.15 38.89 24.04
CA THR A 361 79.30 39.11 24.93
C THR A 361 79.71 40.57 24.98
N LYS A 362 79.65 41.31 23.87
CA LYS A 362 79.89 42.76 23.86
C LYS A 362 78.88 43.49 24.76
N ALA A 363 77.58 43.19 24.61
CA ALA A 363 76.53 43.76 25.46
C ALA A 363 76.68 43.35 26.94
N LYS A 364 77.03 42.09 27.23
CA LYS A 364 77.29 41.64 28.59
C LYS A 364 78.50 42.34 29.21
N LYS A 365 79.62 42.46 28.47
CA LYS A 365 80.85 43.13 28.93
C LYS A 365 80.63 44.63 29.13
N SER A 366 79.89 45.31 28.25
CA SER A 366 79.54 46.71 28.47
C SER A 366 78.68 46.89 29.72
N ALA A 367 77.72 45.99 29.96
CA ALA A 367 76.89 46.00 31.17
C ALA A 367 77.66 45.67 32.45
N THR A 368 78.69 44.81 32.39
CA THR A 368 79.56 44.54 33.56
C THR A 368 80.58 45.66 33.80
N LYS A 369 81.00 46.37 32.74
CA LYS A 369 81.91 47.51 32.83
C LYS A 369 81.20 48.77 33.35
N SER A 370 79.90 48.94 33.06
CA SER A 370 79.05 49.97 33.64
C SER A 370 78.58 49.67 35.08
N ALA A 371 78.90 48.49 35.62
CA ALA A 371 78.54 48.08 36.98
C ALA A 371 79.76 48.08 37.94
N LYS A 372 80.96 48.45 37.44
CA LYS A 372 82.22 48.52 38.20
C LYS A 372 82.88 49.92 38.18
N LEU A 373 82.18 50.89 37.59
CA LEU A 373 82.42 52.34 37.59
C LEU A 373 81.07 52.97 37.93
#